data_AF-A0A2A5G006-F1
#
_entry.id   AF-A0A2A5G006-F1
#
_cell.length_a   1.000
_cell.length_b   1.000
_cell.length_c   1.000
_cell.angle_alpha   90.00
_cell.angle_beta   90.00
_cell.angle_gamma   90.00
#
_symmetry.space_group_name_H-M   'P 1'
#
loop_
_entity.id
_entity.type
_entity.pdbx_description
1 polymer ?
#
loop_
_entity_poly.entity_id
_entity_poly.type
_entity_poly.pdbx_seq_one_letter_code
_entity_poly.pdbx_strand_id
1 'polypeptide(L)' 'YSDHPVNAIDGVKIEFDKEWVHLRKSNTEPIIRIYSESQTEEKANELAQKIMGDILASTV' A
#
# COMPACT_ATOMS: atom_id res chain seq x y z
N TYR A 1 -0.39 -15.86 5.80
CA TYR A 1 -0.06 -14.49 5.35
C TYR A 1 1.33 -14.07 5.85
N SER A 2 2.33 -14.97 5.78
CA SER A 2 3.64 -14.78 6.45
C SER A 2 4.85 -14.86 5.51
N ASP A 3 4.64 -14.80 4.19
CA ASP A 3 5.70 -15.05 3.20
C ASP A 3 5.97 -13.88 2.24
N HIS A 4 5.62 -12.65 2.62
CA HIS A 4 6.04 -11.47 1.87
C HIS A 4 6.94 -10.58 2.74
N PRO A 5 8.16 -10.25 2.30
CA PRO A 5 9.04 -9.34 3.03
C PRO A 5 8.42 -7.95 3.05
N VAL A 6 7.72 -7.63 4.15
CA VAL A 6 7.21 -6.28 4.42
C VAL A 6 8.40 -5.41 4.80
N ASN A 7 8.95 -4.72 3.81
CA ASN A 7 10.11 -3.85 4.02
C ASN A 7 9.61 -2.48 4.50
N ALA A 8 9.69 -2.21 5.81
CA ALA A 8 9.13 -1.02 6.48
C ALA A 8 10.06 0.21 6.51
N ILE A 9 11.27 0.11 5.94
CA ILE A 9 12.37 1.07 6.14
C ILE A 9 12.16 2.37 5.32
N ASP A 10 11.42 2.31 4.20
CA ASP A 10 11.16 3.45 3.31
C ASP A 10 9.67 3.61 2.94
N GLY A 11 8.79 2.93 3.68
CA GLY A 11 7.37 2.78 3.33
C GLY A 11 6.87 1.36 3.58
N VAL A 12 5.70 1.00 3.05
CA VAL A 12 5.18 -0.39 3.06
C VAL A 12 5.02 -0.82 1.61
N LYS A 13 5.90 -1.69 1.13
CA LYS A 13 5.73 -2.36 -0.16
C LYS A 13 5.12 -3.74 0.07
N ILE A 14 4.02 -4.04 -0.61
CA ILE A 14 3.37 -5.35 -0.60
C ILE A 14 3.34 -5.84 -2.04
N GLU A 15 4.06 -6.93 -2.30
CA GLU A 15 4.08 -7.58 -3.61
C GLU A 15 3.25 -8.85 -3.51
N PHE A 16 2.16 -8.90 -4.27
CA PHE A 16 1.40 -10.10 -4.58
C PHE A 16 1.85 -10.60 -5.97
N ASP A 17 1.77 -11.90 -6.25
CA ASP A 17 2.34 -12.53 -7.47
C ASP A 17 2.27 -11.71 -8.77
N LYS A 18 1.13 -11.04 -9.03
CA LYS A 18 0.88 -10.23 -10.24
C LYS A 18 0.48 -8.78 -9.96
N GLU A 19 0.53 -8.36 -8.69
CA GLU A 19 -0.03 -7.08 -8.25
C GLU A 19 0.87 -6.53 -7.15
N TRP A 20 1.16 -5.24 -7.14
CA TRP A 20 1.97 -4.67 -6.08
C TRP A 20 1.39 -3.34 -5.61
N VAL A 21 1.55 -3.09 -4.31
CA VAL A 21 1.24 -1.81 -3.70
C VAL A 21 2.49 -1.26 -3.04
N HIS A 22 2.75 0.02 -3.22
CA HIS A 22 3.82 0.71 -2.55
C HIS A 22 3.28 1.95 -1.85
N LEU A 23 3.27 1.87 -0.53
CA LEU A 23 2.94 2.96 0.36
C LEU A 23 4.22 3.68 0.77
N ARG A 24 4.27 5.00 0.63
CA ARG A 24 5.39 5.80 1.12
C ARG A 24 4.88 6.96 1.95
N LYS A 25 5.39 7.06 3.18
CA LYS A 25 5.23 8.27 3.99
C LYS A 25 6.27 9.29 3.53
N SER A 26 5.84 10.49 3.17
CA SER A 26 6.79 11.56 2.85
C SER A 26 7.49 12.01 4.13
N ASN A 27 8.82 12.12 4.09
CA ASN A 27 9.61 12.55 5.26
C ASN A 27 9.51 14.06 5.50
N THR A 28 9.21 14.83 4.44
CA THR A 28 9.19 16.30 4.47
C THR A 28 7.78 16.89 4.56
N GLU A 29 6.75 16.12 4.24
CA GLU A 29 5.36 16.59 4.18
C GLU A 29 4.45 15.55 4.83
N PRO A 30 3.34 15.94 5.47
CA PRO A 30 2.38 15.02 6.08
C PRO A 30 1.46 14.39 5.02
N ILE A 31 2.06 13.81 3.98
CA ILE A 31 1.34 13.13 2.88
C ILE A 31 1.81 11.69 2.76
N ILE A 32 0.86 10.82 2.45
CA ILE A 32 1.09 9.42 2.14
C ILE A 32 0.86 9.24 0.65
N ARG A 33 1.85 8.70 -0.06
CA ARG A 33 1.72 8.35 -1.48
C ARG A 33 1.47 6.84 -1.58
N ILE A 34 0.47 6.46 -2.37
CA ILE A 34 0.10 5.07 -2.60
C ILE A 34 0.20 4.81 -4.10
N TYR A 35 1.03 3.85 -4.48
CA TYR A 35 1.12 3.33 -5.84
C TYR A 35 0.55 1.92 -5.84
N SER A 36 -0.40 1.64 -6.73
CA SER A 36 -1.03 0.33 -6.86
C SER A 36 -0.99 -0.09 -8.32
N GLU A 37 -0.46 -1.27 -8.58
CA GLU A 37 -0.50 -1.91 -9.89
C GLU A 37 -1.20 -3.26 -9.76
N SER A 38 -2.14 -3.50 -10.68
CA SER A 38 -2.90 -4.74 -10.75
C SER A 38 -3.25 -5.08 -12.20
N GLN A 39 -3.84 -6.25 -12.40
CA GLN A 39 -4.33 -6.73 -13.68
C GLN A 39 -5.42 -5.84 -14.30
N THR A 40 -6.19 -5.12 -13.47
CA THR A 40 -7.22 -4.18 -13.92
C THR A 40 -7.17 -2.91 -13.07
N GLU A 41 -7.61 -1.80 -13.67
CA GLU A 41 -7.72 -0.51 -12.96
C GLU A 41 -8.64 -0.62 -11.74
N GLU A 42 -9.77 -1.31 -11.88
CA GLU A 42 -10.71 -1.56 -10.77
C GLU A 42 -10.04 -2.25 -9.58
N LYS A 43 -9.29 -3.34 -9.82
CA LYS A 43 -8.58 -4.05 -8.75
C LYS A 43 -7.47 -3.21 -8.12
N ALA A 44 -6.73 -2.45 -8.93
CA ALA A 44 -5.71 -1.54 -8.43
C ALA A 44 -6.35 -0.49 -7.49
N ASN A 45 -7.49 0.05 -7.89
CA ASN A 45 -8.21 1.07 -7.14
C ASN A 45 -8.80 0.48 -5.84
N GLU A 46 -9.42 -0.70 -5.90
CA GLU A 46 -9.89 -1.43 -4.71
C GLU A 46 -8.75 -1.72 -3.74
N LEU A 47 -7.60 -2.16 -4.25
CA LEU A 47 -6.41 -2.45 -3.44
C LEU A 47 -5.92 -1.17 -2.72
N ALA A 48 -5.81 -0.06 -3.46
CA ALA A 48 -5.41 1.22 -2.89
C ALA A 48 -6.40 1.72 -1.83
N GLN A 49 -7.72 1.64 -2.10
CA GLN A 49 -8.77 2.03 -1.17
C GLN A 49 -8.78 1.18 0.09
N LYS A 50 -8.59 -0.14 -0.04
CA LYS A 50 -8.52 -1.06 1.09
C LYS A 50 -7.35 -0.74 2.01
N ILE A 51 -6.17 -0.53 1.44
CA ILE A 51 -4.97 -0.15 2.20
C ILE A 51 -5.15 1.21 2.88
N MET A 52 -5.74 2.19 2.17
CA MET A 52 -6.07 3.49 2.77
C MET A 52 -7.04 3.34 3.94
N GLY A 53 -8.07 2.51 3.81
CA GLY A 53 -9.03 2.20 4.85
C GLY A 53 -8.39 1.57 6.08
N ASP A 54 -7.52 0.57 5.88
CA ASP A 54 -6.80 -0.09 6.97
C ASP A 54 -5.90 0.89 7.75
N ILE A 55 -5.24 1.83 7.06
CA ILE A 55 -4.42 2.87 7.69
C ILE A 55 -5.27 3.84 8.52
N LEU A 56 -6.41 4.27 7.98
CA LEU A 56 -7.33 5.16 8.70
C LEU A 56 -7.98 4.46 9.90
N ALA A 57 -8.34 3.19 9.75
CA ALA A 57 -8.95 2.38 10.80
C ALA A 57 -8.00 2.08 11.97
N SER A 58 -6.69 1.98 11.70
CA SER A 58 -5.69 1.73 12.74
C SER A 58 -5.40 2.93 13.66
N THR A 59 -6.02 4.10 13.43
CA THR A 59 -5.84 5.32 14.25
C THR A 59 -6.96 5.53 15.28
N VAL A 60 -7.85 4.54 15.48
CA VAL A 60 -8.94 4.62 16.46
C VAL A 60 -8.61 3.87 17.75
#